data_AF-A0A1B6IG01-F1
#
_entry.id   AF-A0A1B6IG01-F1
#
_cell.length_a   1.000
_cell.length_b   1.000
_cell.length_c   1.000
_cell.angle_alpha   90.00
_cell.angle_beta   90.00
_cell.angle_gamma   90.00
#
_symmetry.space_group_name_H-M   'P 1'
#
loop_
_entity.id
_entity.type
_entity.pdbx_description
1 polymer ?
#
loop_
_entity_poly.entity_id
_entity_poly.type
_entity_poly.pdbx_seq_one_letter_code
_entity_poly.pdbx_strand_id
1 'polypeptide(L)'
;VSVRRAMATNLAKKIDQVQEAALVESCILVDKNDKVIGRASKHDCHKVGPDGNIPLHRAFSVLIFNSRNEILLQKRSDMKVTFPGFVTNACCSHPSMSNK
;
A
#
# COMPACT_ATOMS: atom_id res chain seq x y z
N VAL A 1 25.81 -3.48 -9.37
CA VAL A 1 25.53 -2.06 -9.68
C VAL A 1 24.96 -1.42 -8.42
N SER A 2 25.68 -0.44 -7.88
CA SER A 2 25.49 0.14 -6.54
C SER A 2 24.10 0.76 -6.35
N VAL A 3 23.32 0.26 -5.36
CA VAL A 3 22.06 0.88 -4.93
C VAL A 3 22.41 2.04 -4.01
N ARG A 4 22.49 3.25 -4.57
CA ARG A 4 22.70 4.47 -3.80
C ARG A 4 21.49 4.69 -2.87
N ARG A 5 21.75 4.68 -1.56
CA ARG A 5 20.92 5.28 -0.52
C ARG A 5 20.65 6.74 -0.91
N ALA A 6 19.45 7.03 -1.42
CA ALA A 6 18.96 8.38 -1.48
C ALA A 6 18.49 8.77 -0.08
N MET A 7 19.29 9.60 0.60
CA MET A 7 18.90 10.37 1.77
C MET A 7 17.60 11.11 1.44
N ALA A 8 16.50 10.73 2.11
CA ALA A 8 15.23 11.42 1.97
C ALA A 8 15.34 12.80 2.63
N THR A 9 15.66 13.81 1.83
CA THR A 9 15.55 15.20 2.19
C THR A 9 14.09 15.54 2.47
N ASN A 10 13.91 16.24 3.58
CA ASN A 10 12.66 16.68 4.15
C ASN A 10 11.87 17.54 3.14
N LEU A 11 10.85 16.95 2.52
CA LEU A 11 9.79 17.68 1.84
C LEU A 11 8.50 16.92 2.14
N ALA A 12 7.76 17.35 3.16
CA ALA A 12 6.37 16.97 3.33
C ALA A 12 5.59 17.53 2.13
N LYS A 13 5.69 16.85 0.98
CA LYS A 13 4.81 17.08 -0.16
C LYS A 13 3.40 16.94 0.37
N LYS A 14 2.61 18.01 0.22
CA LYS A 14 1.19 18.03 0.54
C LYS A 14 0.56 16.77 -0.06
N ILE A 15 0.06 15.88 0.79
CA ILE A 15 -0.60 14.66 0.34
C ILE A 15 -1.82 15.10 -0.48
N ASP A 16 -2.01 14.46 -1.63
CA ASP A 16 -3.16 14.74 -2.47
C ASP A 16 -4.46 14.49 -1.69
N GLN A 17 -5.49 15.31 -1.89
CA GLN A 17 -6.77 15.15 -1.20
C GLN A 17 -7.36 13.75 -1.41
N VAL A 18 -7.14 13.13 -2.58
CA VAL A 18 -7.60 11.76 -2.87
C VAL A 18 -6.81 10.73 -2.07
N GLN A 19 -5.50 10.93 -1.88
CA GLN A 19 -4.70 10.02 -1.07
C GLN A 19 -5.04 10.14 0.42
N GLU A 20 -5.32 11.35 0.90
CA GLU A 20 -5.76 11.59 2.27
C GLU A 20 -7.12 10.94 2.55
N ALA A 21 -8.09 11.12 1.64
CA ALA A 21 -9.39 10.46 1.74
C ALA A 21 -9.28 8.93 1.70
N ALA A 22 -8.30 8.39 0.98
CA ALA A 22 -8.07 6.95 0.95
C ALA A 22 -7.48 6.39 2.25
N LEU A 23 -6.88 7.22 3.11
CA LEU A 23 -6.28 6.76 4.38
C LEU A 23 -7.33 6.34 5.42
N VAL A 24 -8.56 6.82 5.31
CA VAL A 24 -9.67 6.42 6.19
C VAL A 24 -10.37 5.13 5.74
N GLU A 25 -10.01 4.58 4.57
CA GLU A 25 -10.54 3.31 4.10
C GLU A 25 -10.28 2.19 5.12
N SER A 26 -11.26 1.31 5.32
CA SER A 26 -11.14 0.19 6.25
C SER A 26 -10.41 -0.99 5.62
N CYS A 27 -9.35 -1.45 6.29
CA CYS A 27 -8.62 -2.67 5.97
C CYS A 27 -9.03 -3.81 6.91
N ILE A 28 -8.91 -5.04 6.41
CA ILE A 28 -9.23 -6.27 7.15
C ILE A 28 -7.98 -6.69 7.93
N LEU A 29 -8.04 -6.66 9.26
CA LEU A 29 -6.97 -7.19 10.10
C LEU A 29 -7.03 -8.71 10.13
N VAL A 30 -5.87 -9.35 10.04
CA VAL A 30 -5.74 -10.80 10.03
C VAL A 30 -4.64 -11.28 10.96
N ASP A 31 -4.73 -12.53 11.42
CA ASP A 31 -3.61 -13.21 12.04
C ASP A 31 -2.65 -13.81 10.99
N LYS A 32 -1.60 -14.50 11.45
CA LYS A 32 -0.60 -15.14 10.60
C LYS A 32 -1.13 -16.27 9.70
N ASN A 33 -2.35 -16.75 9.96
CA ASN A 33 -3.01 -17.81 9.20
C ASN A 33 -4.10 -17.24 8.28
N ASP A 34 -4.09 -15.93 8.03
CA ASP A 34 -5.11 -15.22 7.27
C ASP A 34 -6.53 -15.33 7.86
N LYS A 35 -6.66 -15.56 9.18
CA LYS A 35 -7.95 -15.50 9.86
C LYS A 35 -8.27 -14.07 10.22
N VAL A 36 -9.49 -13.62 9.90
CA VAL A 36 -9.97 -12.28 10.24
C VAL A 36 -10.03 -12.10 11.76
N ILE A 37 -9.39 -11.04 12.26
CA ILE A 37 -9.38 -10.68 13.69
C ILE A 37 -9.96 -9.28 13.97
N GLY A 38 -10.25 -8.49 12.93
CA GLY A 38 -10.83 -7.17 13.11
C GLY A 38 -10.72 -6.29 11.87
N ARG A 39 -10.76 -4.97 12.10
CA ARG A 39 -10.62 -3.93 11.08
C ARG A 39 -9.79 -2.77 11.64
N ALA A 40 -9.08 -2.07 10.77
CA ALA A 40 -8.40 -0.82 11.10
C ALA A 40 -8.40 0.12 9.89
N SER A 41 -8.10 1.40 10.11
CA SER A 41 -7.91 2.33 8.99
C SER A 41 -6.66 1.95 8.19
N LYS A 42 -6.64 2.29 6.90
CA LYS A 42 -5.46 2.13 6.06
C LYS A 42 -4.27 2.89 6.60
N HIS A 43 -4.49 4.08 7.17
CA HIS A 43 -3.45 4.83 7.89
C HIS A 43 -2.80 3.97 8.98
N ASP A 44 -3.59 3.39 9.88
CA ASP A 44 -3.06 2.63 11.01
C ASP A 44 -2.39 1.33 10.56
N CYS A 45 -2.90 0.71 9.50
CA CYS A 45 -2.31 -0.48 8.87
C CYS A 45 -0.95 -0.22 8.21
N HIS A 46 -0.58 1.04 7.95
CA HIS A 46 0.69 1.41 7.31
C HIS A 46 1.58 2.30 8.18
N LYS A 47 1.16 2.57 9.42
CA LYS A 47 1.94 3.32 10.39
C LYS A 47 2.73 2.35 11.28
N VAL A 48 4.02 2.62 11.44
CA VAL A 48 4.87 1.88 12.37
C VAL A 48 4.47 2.27 13.80
N GLY A 49 4.09 1.27 14.60
CA GLY A 49 3.73 1.42 15.99
C GLY A 49 4.93 1.78 16.89
N PRO A 50 4.69 2.19 18.14
CA PRO A 50 5.76 2.54 19.09
C PRO A 50 6.73 1.38 19.38
N ASP A 51 6.26 0.15 19.24
CA ASP A 51 7.01 -1.10 19.40
C ASP A 51 7.71 -1.57 18.11
N GLY A 52 7.62 -0.78 17.04
CA GLY A 52 8.20 -1.10 15.73
C GLY A 52 7.34 -2.03 14.86
N ASN A 53 6.17 -2.47 15.35
CA ASN A 53 5.30 -3.38 14.61
C ASN A 53 4.29 -2.64 13.75
N ILE A 54 3.78 -3.34 12.73
CA ILE A 54 2.68 -2.87 11.87
C ILE A 54 1.57 -3.93 11.95
N PRO A 55 0.28 -3.54 12.12
CA PRO A 55 -0.82 -4.49 12.12
C PRO A 55 -0.88 -5.32 10.83
N LEU A 56 -0.97 -6.64 10.96
CA LEU A 56 -1.18 -7.53 9.82
C LEU A 56 -2.58 -7.30 9.24
N HIS A 57 -2.61 -7.04 7.93
CA HIS A 57 -3.85 -6.76 7.21
C HIS A 57 -3.82 -7.42 5.84
N ARG A 58 -4.99 -7.85 5.37
CA ARG A 58 -5.14 -8.53 4.09
C ARG A 58 -4.91 -7.56 2.94
N ALA A 59 -4.15 -8.00 1.94
CA ALA A 59 -3.86 -7.26 0.72
C ALA A 59 -4.00 -8.16 -0.51
N PHE A 60 -3.99 -7.56 -1.70
CA PHE A 60 -3.91 -8.28 -2.97
C PHE A 60 -2.91 -7.63 -3.91
N SER A 61 -2.41 -8.43 -4.85
CA SER A 61 -1.49 -8.04 -5.92
C SER A 61 -1.94 -8.67 -7.23
N VAL A 62 -2.10 -7.85 -8.27
CA VAL A 62 -2.58 -8.27 -9.59
C VAL A 62 -1.44 -8.21 -10.60
N LEU A 63 -1.25 -9.30 -11.34
CA LEU A 63 -0.38 -9.39 -12.50
C LEU A 63 -1.25 -9.48 -13.75
N ILE A 64 -1.12 -8.52 -14.67
CA ILE A 64 -1.87 -8.49 -15.93
C ILE A 64 -0.89 -8.78 -17.06
N PHE A 65 -1.22 -9.77 -17.89
CA PHE A 65 -0.47 -10.14 -19.08
C PHE A 65 -1.29 -9.83 -20.32
N ASN A 66 -0.66 -9.28 -21.35
CA ASN A 66 -1.31 -9.15 -22.66
C ASN A 66 -1.21 -10.48 -23.45
N SER A 67 -1.80 -10.53 -24.65
CA SER A 67 -1.77 -11.72 -25.52
C SER A 67 -0.37 -12.15 -26.00
N ARG A 68 0.65 -11.32 -25.76
CA ARG A 68 2.06 -11.62 -26.05
C ARG A 68 2.84 -12.09 -24.82
N ASN A 69 2.16 -12.38 -23.70
CA ASN A 69 2.75 -12.73 -22.40
C ASN A 69 3.66 -11.64 -21.80
N GLU A 70 3.47 -10.37 -22.17
CA GLU A 70 4.18 -9.25 -21.54
C GLU A 70 3.40 -8.75 -20.31
N ILE A 71 4.11 -8.40 -19.25
CA ILE A 71 3.50 -7.91 -18.00
C ILE A 71 3.28 -6.40 -18.00
N LEU A 72 2.12 -5.96 -17.54
CA LEU A 72 1.86 -4.56 -17.23
C LEU A 72 2.53 -4.18 -15.89
N LEU A 73 3.45 -3.22 -15.95
CA LEU A 73 4.03 -2.58 -14.78
C LEU A 73 3.44 -1.18 -14.61
N GLN A 74 3.18 -0.77 -13.37
CA GLN A 74 2.82 0.61 -13.05
C GLN A 74 4.02 1.35 -12.46
N LYS A 75 4.18 2.63 -12.80
CA LYS A 75 4.98 3.57 -12.00
C LYS A 75 4.04 4.31 -11.06
N ARG A 76 4.24 4.16 -9.74
CA ARG A 76 3.40 4.81 -8.73
C ARG A 76 3.56 6.32 -8.82
N SER A 77 2.46 7.06 -8.67
CA SER A 77 2.50 8.52 -8.54
C SER A 77 3.40 8.95 -7.38
N ASP A 78 4.07 10.08 -7.54
CA ASP A 78 4.89 10.71 -6.50
C ASP A 78 4.08 11.17 -5.28
N MET A 79 2.75 11.18 -5.41
CA MET A 79 1.83 11.57 -4.33
C MET A 79 1.40 10.38 -3.45
N LYS A 80 1.80 9.15 -3.79
CA LYS A 80 1.49 7.97 -2.96
C LYS A 80 2.14 8.08 -1.59
N VAL A 81 1.35 7.86 -0.54
CA VAL A 81 1.84 7.87 0.87
C VAL A 81 2.95 6.84 1.07
N THR A 82 2.75 5.62 0.58
CA THR A 82 3.76 4.55 0.62
C THR A 82 4.42 4.38 -0.74
N PHE A 83 5.75 4.34 -0.76
CA PHE A 83 6.59 4.07 -1.95
C PHE A 83 6.24 4.95 -3.18
N PRO A 84 6.29 6.29 -3.07
CA PRO A 84 6.05 7.19 -4.20
C PRO A 84 7.12 7.01 -5.30
N GLY A 85 6.72 7.03 -6.56
CA GLY A 85 7.63 6.95 -7.72
C GLY A 85 8.17 5.56 -8.07
N PHE A 86 7.87 4.53 -7.27
CA PHE A 86 8.37 3.17 -7.47
C PHE A 86 7.65 2.48 -8.63
N VAL A 87 8.38 1.67 -9.41
CA VAL A 87 7.80 0.76 -10.39
C VAL A 87 7.42 -0.55 -9.70
N THR A 88 6.21 -1.03 -9.93
CA THR A 88 5.67 -2.26 -9.33
C THR A 88 4.71 -2.97 -10.29
N ASN A 89 4.08 -4.08 -9.86
CA ASN A 89 3.09 -4.82 -10.65
C ASN A 89 1.86 -3.97 -11.01
N ALA A 90 0.98 -4.53 -11.84
CA ALA A 90 -0.16 -3.83 -12.42
C ALA A 90 -1.06 -3.14 -11.38
N CYS A 91 -1.37 -3.79 -10.25
CA CYS A 91 -2.19 -3.20 -9.19
C CYS A 91 -2.00 -3.89 -7.85
N CYS A 92 -1.86 -3.11 -6.78
CA CYS A 92 -1.88 -3.57 -5.39
C CYS A 92 -2.86 -2.73 -4.57
N SER A 93 -3.70 -3.37 -3.76
CA SER A 93 -4.56 -2.68 -2.80
C SER A 93 -5.03 -3.65 -1.71
N HIS A 94 -6.05 -3.25 -0.96
CA HIS A 94 -6.66 -4.03 0.12
C HIS A 94 -8.13 -4.28 -0.20
N PRO A 95 -8.68 -5.47 0.10
CA PRO A 95 -10.11 -5.68 0.08
C PRO A 95 -10.76 -4.81 1.17
N SER A 96 -11.75 -4.00 0.78
CA SER A 96 -12.60 -3.29 1.73
C SER A 96 -13.76 -4.18 2.14
N MET A 97 -14.01 -4.26 3.44
CA MET A 97 -15.09 -5.07 3.97
C MET A 97 -16.35 -4.19 4.04
N SER A 98 -17.20 -4.25 3.01
CA SER A 98 -18.52 -3.62 3.07
C SER A 98 -19.44 -4.45 3.96
N ASN A 99 -20.22 -3.78 4.82
CA ASN A 99 -21.32 -4.44 5.51
C ASN A 99 -22.39 -4.73 4.45
N LYS A 100 -22.51 -6.00 4.05
CA LYS A 100 -23.77 -6.51 3.50
C LYS A 100 -24.65 -6.97 4.64
#